data_AF-A0A2Z2KMX9-F1
#
_entry.id   AF-A0A2Z2KMX9-F1
#
_cell.length_a   1.000
_cell.length_b   1.000
_cell.length_c   1.000
_cell.angle_alpha   90.00
_cell.angle_beta   90.00
_cell.angle_gamma   90.00
#
_symmetry.space_group_name_H-M   'P 1'
#
loop_
_entity.id
_entity.type
_entity.pdbx_description
1 polymer ?
#
loop_
_entity_poly.entity_id
_entity_poly.type
_entity_poly.pdbx_seq_one_letter_code
_entity_poly.pdbx_strand_id
1 'polypeptide(L)'
;MPVSSYIWEKSETLSGARANGLYLYQDNTLIVTDTKDTLDTAPYKDSAVVSKYTTSGELLWENDYPAIELQLMLGNMVVDADGFIAFTAITTSQISGTANYQENVKLIGVNADSETKINKKLVSSTDTVPVSYSTPILTKGHIY
;
A
#
# COMPACT_ATOMS: atom_id res chain seq x y z
N MET A 1 -14.12 -5.43 35.69
CA MET A 1 -13.33 -6.13 34.66
C MET A 1 -13.33 -5.26 33.42
N PRO A 2 -12.18 -4.87 32.85
CA PRO A 2 -12.20 -4.12 31.60
C PRO A 2 -12.46 -5.09 30.45
N VAL A 3 -13.53 -4.84 29.70
CA VAL A 3 -13.87 -5.56 28.47
C VAL A 3 -13.03 -4.95 27.36
N SER A 4 -11.83 -5.50 27.17
CA SER A 4 -11.02 -5.22 25.99
C SER A 4 -11.49 -6.16 24.88
N SER A 5 -12.64 -5.89 24.27
CA SER A 5 -13.10 -6.64 23.10
C SER A 5 -12.49 -6.05 21.84
N TYR A 6 -11.20 -6.33 21.61
CA TYR A 6 -10.66 -6.22 20.25
C TYR A 6 -11.35 -7.31 19.42
N ILE A 7 -12.04 -6.90 18.35
CA ILE A 7 -12.75 -7.83 17.46
C ILE A 7 -11.74 -8.69 16.67
N TRP A 8 -10.50 -8.21 16.50
CA TRP A 8 -9.41 -8.94 15.89
C TRP A 8 -8.04 -8.27 16.11
N GLU A 9 -6.97 -9.07 16.15
CA GLU A 9 -5.55 -8.67 16.12
C GLU A 9 -4.78 -9.69 15.26
N LYS A 10 -4.10 -9.26 14.19
CA LYS A 10 -3.09 -10.11 13.51
C LYS A 10 -1.80 -10.06 14.32
N SER A 11 -1.62 -11.01 15.23
CA SER A 11 -0.36 -11.17 15.95
C SER A 11 0.59 -12.12 15.22
N GLU A 12 0.79 -11.94 13.91
CA GLU A 12 2.08 -12.34 13.37
C GLU A 12 2.95 -11.10 13.49
N THR A 13 3.99 -11.19 14.30
CA THR A 13 5.06 -10.20 14.39
C THR A 13 5.75 -10.11 13.02
N LEU A 14 5.08 -9.53 12.03
CA LEU A 14 5.73 -8.91 10.89
C LEU A 14 6.44 -7.70 11.48
N SER A 15 7.65 -7.89 12.00
CA SER A 15 8.44 -6.78 12.50
C SER A 15 8.60 -5.79 11.35
N GLY A 16 7.95 -4.64 11.45
CA GLY A 16 8.01 -3.60 10.42
C GLY A 16 6.74 -3.39 9.60
N ALA A 17 5.72 -4.26 9.67
CA ALA A 17 4.48 -4.01 8.95
C ALA A 17 3.72 -2.79 9.50
N ARG A 18 3.28 -1.89 8.62
CA ARG A 18 2.54 -0.67 8.94
C ARG A 18 1.26 -0.64 8.11
N ALA A 19 0.15 -1.09 8.69
CA ALA A 19 -1.14 -0.98 8.05
C ALA A 19 -1.45 0.50 7.80
N ASN A 20 -1.54 0.88 6.52
CA ASN A 20 -1.74 2.27 6.08
C ASN A 20 -3.20 2.55 5.70
N GLY A 21 -3.97 1.51 5.40
CA GLY A 21 -5.38 1.64 5.02
C GLY A 21 -6.19 0.42 5.40
N LEU A 22 -7.42 0.66 5.87
CA LEU A 22 -8.42 -0.36 6.19
C LEU A 22 -9.77 0.11 5.63
N TYR A 23 -10.44 -0.77 4.89
CA TYR A 23 -11.75 -0.48 4.32
C TYR A 23 -12.69 -1.68 4.47
N LEU A 24 -13.90 -1.44 4.98
CA LEU A 24 -14.96 -2.45 5.05
C LEU A 24 -15.75 -2.45 3.74
N TYR A 25 -15.59 -3.51 2.94
CA TYR A 25 -16.27 -3.70 1.67
C TYR A 25 -17.52 -4.59 1.85
N GLN A 26 -18.67 -4.07 1.42
CA GLN A 26 -19.98 -4.76 1.46
C GLN A 26 -20.34 -5.39 2.82
N ASP A 27 -19.91 -4.77 3.93
CA ASP A 27 -20.14 -5.20 5.32
C ASP A 27 -19.66 -6.62 5.69
N ASN A 28 -18.90 -7.28 4.81
CA ASN A 28 -18.54 -8.69 4.98
C ASN A 28 -17.06 -8.99 4.71
N THR A 29 -16.32 -8.04 4.14
CA THR A 29 -14.90 -8.21 3.82
C THR A 29 -14.10 -6.97 4.18
N LEU A 30 -12.87 -7.19 4.60
CA LEU A 30 -11.91 -6.14 4.92
C LEU A 30 -10.87 -6.09 3.81
N ILE A 31 -10.65 -4.91 3.25
CA ILE A 31 -9.51 -4.61 2.39
C ILE A 31 -8.48 -3.88 3.23
N VAL A 32 -7.26 -4.40 3.22
CA VAL A 32 -6.13 -3.87 3.99
C VAL A 32 -5.02 -3.51 3.02
N THR A 33 -4.45 -2.33 3.18
CA THR A 33 -3.19 -1.94 2.52
C THR A 33 -2.10 -1.76 3.56
N ASP A 34 -0.98 -2.42 3.36
CA ASP A 34 0.12 -2.52 4.33
C ASP A 34 1.47 -2.44 3.63
N THR A 35 2.52 -2.06 4.35
CA THR A 35 3.91 -2.22 3.90
C THR A 35 4.50 -3.47 4.53
N LYS A 36 5.13 -4.34 3.75
CA LYS A 36 5.80 -5.55 4.23
C LYS A 36 7.30 -5.36 4.15
N ASP A 37 7.94 -5.22 5.30
CA ASP A 37 9.40 -5.16 5.40
C ASP A 37 9.99 -6.50 4.98
N THR A 38 10.93 -6.46 4.03
CA THR A 38 11.82 -7.59 3.81
C THR A 38 13.06 -7.36 4.69
N LEU A 39 13.22 -8.15 5.76
CA LEU A 39 14.34 -8.04 6.72
C LEU A 39 15.73 -8.36 6.11
N ASP A 40 15.86 -8.33 4.79
CA ASP A 40 17.03 -8.84 4.09
C ASP A 40 18.07 -7.74 3.87
N THR A 41 18.85 -7.47 4.92
CA THR A 41 20.23 -6.90 5.01
C THR A 41 20.74 -5.79 4.06
N ALA A 42 19.94 -5.29 3.13
CA ALA A 42 20.20 -4.23 2.17
C ALA A 42 19.16 -3.12 2.37
N PRO A 43 19.46 -1.85 2.06
CA PRO A 43 18.67 -0.73 2.56
C PRO A 43 17.21 -0.82 2.08
N TYR A 44 16.31 -1.06 3.04
CA TYR A 44 14.85 -0.87 3.01
C TYR A 44 14.17 -1.23 1.68
N LYS A 45 13.86 -2.52 1.50
CA LYS A 45 12.98 -2.98 0.40
C LYS A 45 11.61 -3.34 0.96
N ASP A 46 10.78 -2.33 1.15
CA ASP A 46 9.43 -2.50 1.67
C ASP A 46 8.50 -2.82 0.48
N SER A 47 7.69 -3.86 0.57
CA SER A 47 6.71 -4.17 -0.47
C SER A 47 5.36 -3.57 -0.13
N ALA A 48 4.62 -3.07 -1.12
CA ALA A 48 3.23 -2.68 -0.89
C ALA A 48 2.40 -3.94 -0.93
N VAL A 49 1.53 -4.10 0.04
CA VAL A 49 0.65 -5.24 0.13
C VAL A 49 -0.77 -4.73 0.11
N VAL A 50 -1.61 -5.36 -0.70
CA VAL A 50 -3.05 -5.24 -0.58
C VAL A 50 -3.62 -6.64 -0.39
N SER A 51 -4.44 -6.78 0.65
CA SER A 51 -5.00 -8.07 1.03
C SER A 51 -6.50 -7.91 1.27
N LYS A 52 -7.24 -8.98 0.98
CA LYS A 52 -8.67 -9.09 1.26
C LYS A 52 -8.89 -10.18 2.29
N TYR A 53 -9.64 -9.85 3.32
CA TYR A 53 -10.04 -10.76 4.38
C TYR A 53 -11.56 -10.85 4.48
N THR A 54 -12.08 -11.92 5.05
CA THR A 54 -13.42 -11.91 5.65
C THR A 54 -13.41 -11.03 6.90
N THR A 55 -14.59 -10.58 7.36
CA THR A 55 -14.69 -9.87 8.65
C THR A 55 -14.37 -10.74 9.86
N SER A 56 -14.29 -12.07 9.71
CA SER A 56 -13.76 -12.98 10.73
C SER A 56 -12.23 -13.13 10.71
N GLY A 57 -11.55 -12.50 9.75
CA GLY A 57 -10.09 -12.48 9.65
C GLY A 57 -9.48 -13.59 8.78
N GLU A 58 -10.29 -14.34 8.02
CA GLU A 58 -9.78 -15.31 7.04
C GLU A 58 -9.23 -14.57 5.83
N LEU A 59 -7.99 -14.88 5.42
CA LEU A 59 -7.38 -14.32 4.21
C LEU A 59 -8.01 -14.94 2.97
N LEU A 60 -8.61 -14.11 2.12
CA LEU A 60 -9.18 -14.51 0.83
C LEU A 60 -8.15 -14.43 -0.30
N TRP A 61 -7.39 -13.33 -0.35
CA TRP A 61 -6.27 -13.17 -1.27
C TRP A 61 -5.32 -12.07 -0.80
N GLU A 62 -4.08 -12.10 -1.31
CA GLU A 62 -3.04 -11.09 -1.08
C GLU A 62 -2.26 -10.86 -2.36
N ASN A 63 -1.99 -9.58 -2.65
CA ASN A 63 -1.09 -9.16 -3.71
C ASN A 63 0.11 -8.41 -3.12
N ASP A 64 1.30 -8.90 -3.43
CA ASP A 64 2.56 -8.23 -3.13
C ASP A 64 3.01 -7.39 -4.35
N TYR A 65 3.31 -6.12 -4.11
CA TYR A 65 3.93 -5.21 -5.06
C TYR A 65 5.31 -4.83 -4.54
N PRO A 66 6.36 -5.58 -4.93
CA PRO A 66 7.69 -5.33 -4.42
C PRO A 66 8.16 -3.93 -4.82
N ALA A 67 8.53 -3.10 -3.83
CA ALA A 67 9.36 -1.95 -4.15
C ALA A 67 10.74 -2.48 -4.52
N ILE A 68 11.24 -1.99 -5.63
CA ILE A 68 12.61 -2.30 -6.06
C ILE A 68 13.61 -1.49 -5.19
N GLU A 69 13.14 -0.54 -4.37
CA GLU A 69 13.93 0.60 -3.90
C GLU A 69 13.54 1.10 -2.49
N LEU A 70 14.33 2.06 -1.99
CA LEU A 70 14.69 2.41 -0.60
C LEU A 70 13.57 2.79 0.37
N GLN A 71 12.37 3.10 -0.09
CA GLN A 71 11.27 3.46 0.80
C GLN A 71 9.95 3.35 0.04
N LEU A 72 8.94 2.82 0.73
CA LEU A 72 7.58 2.79 0.24
C LEU A 72 6.67 3.55 1.21
N MET A 73 5.90 4.50 0.68
CA MET A 73 4.78 5.10 1.40
C MET A 73 3.49 4.77 0.68
N LEU A 74 2.51 4.23 1.40
CA LEU A 74 1.16 4.02 0.88
C LEU A 74 0.30 5.24 1.15
N GLY A 75 -0.43 5.66 0.11
CA GLY A 75 -1.45 6.69 0.22
C GLY A 75 -2.80 6.12 0.61
N ASN A 76 -3.83 6.97 0.48
CA ASN A 76 -5.20 6.52 0.72
C ASN A 76 -5.64 5.51 -0.35
N MET A 77 -6.54 4.64 0.06
CA MET A 77 -7.19 3.66 -0.80
C MET A 77 -8.65 4.07 -1.00
N VAL A 78 -9.18 3.78 -2.18
CA VAL A 78 -10.62 3.78 -2.46
C VAL A 78 -11.04 2.40 -2.98
N VAL A 79 -12.24 1.99 -2.60
CA VAL A 79 -12.86 0.76 -3.08
C VAL A 79 -14.21 1.14 -3.67
N ASP A 80 -14.51 0.69 -4.89
CA ASP A 80 -15.82 0.92 -5.52
C ASP A 80 -16.84 -0.16 -5.17
N ALA A 81 -18.02 -0.10 -5.78
CA ALA A 81 -19.12 -1.03 -5.49
C ALA A 81 -18.92 -2.43 -6.09
N ASP A 82 -18.07 -2.55 -7.11
CA ASP A 82 -17.74 -3.80 -7.80
C ASP A 82 -16.50 -4.46 -7.17
N GLY A 83 -15.91 -3.82 -6.16
CA GLY A 83 -14.74 -4.31 -5.44
C GLY A 83 -13.44 -4.00 -6.15
N PHE A 84 -13.46 -3.03 -7.08
CA PHE A 84 -12.24 -2.45 -7.62
C PHE A 84 -11.58 -1.58 -6.55
N ILE A 85 -10.31 -1.84 -6.32
CA ILE A 85 -9.48 -1.19 -5.32
C ILE A 85 -8.45 -0.34 -6.04
N ALA A 86 -8.38 0.95 -5.73
CA ALA A 86 -7.33 1.83 -6.21
C ALA A 86 -6.57 2.41 -5.02
N PHE A 87 -5.25 2.41 -5.11
CA PHE A 87 -4.37 2.99 -4.10
C PHE A 87 -3.14 3.59 -4.76
N THR A 88 -2.53 4.56 -4.09
CA THR A 88 -1.26 5.14 -4.52
C THR A 88 -0.11 4.61 -3.69
N ALA A 89 1.03 4.44 -4.33
CA ALA A 89 2.28 4.09 -3.67
C ALA A 89 3.39 5.04 -4.12
N ILE A 90 4.17 5.55 -3.18
CA ILE A 90 5.34 6.38 -3.44
C ILE A 90 6.58 5.52 -3.23
N THR A 91 7.45 5.45 -4.24
CA THR A 91 8.72 4.73 -4.16
C THR A 91 9.89 5.67 -4.39
N THR A 92 10.94 5.55 -3.57
CA THR A 92 12.15 6.38 -3.68
C THR A 92 13.35 5.57 -4.18
N SER A 93 13.90 5.96 -5.33
CA SER A 93 15.14 5.44 -5.93
C SER A 93 16.34 6.27 -5.52
N GLN A 94 17.52 5.68 -5.38
CA GLN A 94 18.76 6.44 -5.57
C GLN A 94 19.12 6.47 -7.05
N ILE A 95 19.43 7.65 -7.58
CA ILE A 95 19.94 7.77 -8.95
C ILE A 95 21.41 7.32 -8.95
N SER A 96 21.70 6.24 -9.68
CA SER A 96 23.02 5.59 -9.70
C SER A 96 24.16 6.59 -9.90
N GLY A 97 25.22 6.47 -9.09
CA GLY A 97 26.40 7.33 -9.16
C GLY A 97 26.21 8.74 -8.60
N THR A 98 25.07 9.04 -7.96
CA THR A 98 24.79 10.35 -7.35
C THR A 98 24.26 10.22 -5.92
N ALA A 99 24.31 11.32 -5.17
CA ALA A 99 23.58 11.46 -3.89
C ALA A 99 22.12 11.91 -4.09
N ASN A 100 21.63 11.91 -5.32
CA ASN A 100 20.29 12.36 -5.66
C ASN A 100 19.31 11.19 -5.58
N TYR A 101 18.06 11.52 -5.26
CA TYR A 101 16.97 10.55 -5.17
C TYR A 101 15.94 10.86 -6.25
N GLN A 102 15.25 9.82 -6.72
CA GLN A 102 14.09 9.93 -7.57
C GLN A 102 12.87 9.45 -6.80
N GLU A 103 11.87 10.32 -6.63
CA GLU A 103 10.58 9.91 -6.08
C GLU A 103 9.64 9.56 -7.24
N ASN A 104 8.98 8.41 -7.17
CA ASN A 104 8.02 7.95 -8.15
C ASN A 104 6.67 7.70 -7.48
N VAL A 105 5.62 8.37 -7.95
CA VAL A 105 4.24 8.10 -7.52
C VAL A 105 3.61 7.12 -8.49
N LYS A 106 3.08 6.01 -8.00
CA LYS A 106 2.34 5.01 -8.77
C LYS A 106 0.89 4.95 -8.34
N LEU A 107 0.00 4.79 -9.30
CA LEU A 107 -1.39 4.35 -9.11
C LEU A 107 -1.46 2.86 -9.41
N ILE A 108 -1.95 2.10 -8.44
CA ILE A 108 -2.20 0.67 -8.58
C ILE A 108 -3.70 0.45 -8.43
N GLY A 109 -4.24 -0.40 -9.32
CA GLY A 109 -5.65 -0.75 -9.36
C GLY A 109 -5.81 -2.26 -9.46
N VAL A 110 -6.62 -2.85 -8.59
CA VAL A 110 -6.83 -4.29 -8.45
C VAL A 110 -8.33 -4.55 -8.48
N ASN A 111 -8.78 -5.58 -9.21
CA ASN A 111 -10.19 -5.99 -9.13
C ASN A 111 -10.47 -6.88 -7.91
N ALA A 112 -11.73 -7.24 -7.71
CA ALA A 112 -12.17 -8.06 -6.59
C ALA A 112 -11.52 -9.46 -6.53
N ASP A 113 -10.97 -9.93 -7.65
CA ASP A 113 -10.37 -11.25 -7.87
C ASP A 113 -8.84 -11.24 -7.79
N SER A 114 -8.25 -10.19 -7.21
CA SER A 114 -6.79 -10.04 -7.06
C SER A 114 -6.02 -9.75 -8.36
N GLU A 115 -6.70 -9.47 -9.48
CA GLU A 115 -6.01 -9.14 -10.73
C GLU A 115 -5.65 -7.66 -10.79
N THR A 116 -4.37 -7.37 -11.03
CA THR A 116 -3.92 -5.98 -11.26
C THR A 116 -4.38 -5.51 -12.63
N LYS A 117 -5.18 -4.43 -12.66
CA LYS A 117 -5.68 -3.78 -13.89
C LYS A 117 -4.98 -2.47 -14.18
N ILE A 118 -4.47 -1.79 -13.15
CA ILE A 118 -3.71 -0.54 -13.29
C ILE A 118 -2.39 -0.69 -12.53
N ASN A 119 -1.29 -0.37 -13.21
CA ASN A 119 0.02 -0.18 -12.60
C ASN A 119 0.71 0.94 -13.36
N LYS A 120 0.37 2.19 -13.01
CA LYS A 120 0.74 3.37 -13.79
C LYS A 120 1.54 4.33 -12.94
N LYS A 121 2.71 4.74 -13.44
CA LYS A 121 3.47 5.85 -12.90
C LYS A 121 2.74 7.17 -13.21
N LEU A 122 2.43 7.95 -12.17
CA LEU A 122 1.75 9.24 -12.29
C LEU A 122 2.75 10.40 -12.45
N VAL A 123 3.75 10.44 -11.57
CA VAL A 123 4.75 11.53 -11.51
C VAL A 123 6.11 10.96 -11.16
N SER A 124 7.17 11.63 -11.60
CA SER A 124 8.51 11.51 -10.98
C SER A 124 9.22 12.84 -10.89
N SER A 125 9.93 13.06 -9.78
CA SER A 125 10.93 14.15 -9.65
C SER A 125 12.29 13.57 -9.27
N THR A 126 13.34 14.27 -9.68
CA THR A 126 14.75 13.97 -9.41
C THR A 126 15.38 14.99 -8.45
N ASP A 127 14.56 15.79 -7.75
CA ASP A 127 15.06 16.85 -6.88
C ASP A 127 15.75 16.29 -5.63
N THR A 128 16.79 17.00 -5.19
CA THR A 128 17.51 16.70 -3.95
C THR A 128 16.62 17.03 -2.75
N VAL A 129 16.58 16.08 -1.81
CA VAL A 129 15.79 16.00 -0.56
C VAL A 129 15.34 17.34 0.07
N PRO A 130 14.13 17.41 0.68
CA PRO A 130 13.08 16.40 0.70
C PRO A 130 12.02 16.70 -0.37
N VAL A 131 11.89 15.78 -1.32
CA VAL A 131 10.63 15.65 -2.05
C VAL A 131 9.65 15.01 -1.06
N SER A 132 8.48 15.59 -0.92
CA SER A 132 7.38 15.01 -0.14
C SER A 132 6.15 15.20 -1.01
N TYR A 133 5.98 14.36 -2.04
CA TYR A 133 4.70 14.35 -2.71
C TYR A 133 3.65 13.95 -1.67
N SER A 134 2.64 14.79 -1.52
CA SER A 134 1.41 14.36 -0.88
C SER A 134 0.86 13.21 -1.71
N THR A 135 0.53 12.09 -1.08
CA THR A 135 -0.12 10.98 -1.78
C THR A 135 -1.40 11.52 -2.43
N PRO A 136 -1.59 11.35 -3.75
CA PRO A 136 -2.77 11.86 -4.43
C PRO A 136 -4.04 11.39 -3.72
N ILE A 137 -5.00 12.30 -3.53
CA ILE A 137 -6.27 11.94 -2.91
C ILE A 137 -7.12 11.27 -3.97
N LEU A 138 -7.31 9.96 -3.80
CA LEU A 138 -8.28 9.22 -4.58
C LEU A 138 -9.69 9.48 -4.04
N THR A 139 -10.61 9.90 -4.91
CA THR A 139 -12.05 9.83 -4.66
C THR A 139 -12.71 9.06 -5.79
N LYS A 140 -13.96 8.64 -5.62
CA LYS A 140 -14.66 7.85 -6.65
C LYS A 140 -14.67 8.62 -7.99
N GLY A 141 -14.02 8.03 -8.99
CA GLY A 141 -13.90 8.58 -10.34
C GLY A 141 -12.88 9.72 -10.54
N HIS A 142 -12.13 10.12 -9.50
CA HIS A 142 -11.22 11.26 -9.57
C HIS A 142 -9.90 11.01 -8.80
N ILE A 143 -8.83 11.69 -9.25
CA ILE A 143 -7.51 11.71 -8.60
C ILE A 143 -7.14 13.18 -8.44
N TYR A 144 -6.88 13.61 -7.20
CA TYR A 144 -6.49 14.98 -6.86
C TYR A 144 -5.04 15.06 -6.39
#